data_AF-A0A800IPM7-F1
#
_entry.id   AF-A0A800IPM7-F1
#
_cell.length_a   1.000
_cell.length_b   1.000
_cell.length_c   1.000
_cell.angle_alpha   90.00
_cell.angle_beta   90.00
_cell.angle_gamma   90.00
#
_symmetry.space_group_name_H-M   'P 1'
#
loop_
_entity.id
_entity.type
_entity.pdbx_description
1 polymer ?
#
loop_
_entity_poly.entity_id
_entity_poly.type
_entity_poly.pdbx_seq_one_letter_code
_entity_poly.pdbx_strand_id
1 'polypeptide(L)'
;MISLDKLNVKLYADGADRDGMLEMYQKPYIQGFTTNPTLMKKAGISDYETFAHDILQAIPDRPISFEVFADEFDEMERQALKIHAWGDNVYVKIPVSNTRQEMSYDLIRRLCDTGVHLNITAMLTLDQVRAVVDAVKDGPASIVSVFAGRIADTGLDPVPLMIEAMEILQAAPQAELLWASPREVLNIYQANAIGCH
;
A
#
# COMPACT_ATOMS: atom_id res chain seq x y z
N MET A 1 18.46 14.65 -15.85
CA MET A 1 17.29 14.37 -14.99
C MET A 1 16.35 13.51 -15.81
N ILE A 2 15.94 12.34 -15.31
CA ILE A 2 15.00 11.45 -16.02
C ILE A 2 13.64 12.13 -15.98
N SER A 3 12.93 12.18 -17.12
CA SER A 3 11.57 12.74 -17.17
C SER A 3 10.59 11.77 -16.51
N LEU A 4 9.51 12.27 -15.88
CA LEU A 4 8.57 11.44 -15.12
C LEU A 4 7.92 10.34 -15.97
N ASP A 5 7.71 10.60 -17.26
CA ASP A 5 7.20 9.64 -18.26
C ASP A 5 8.17 8.49 -18.59
N LYS A 6 9.43 8.57 -18.14
CA LYS A 6 10.47 7.57 -18.35
C LYS A 6 10.84 6.80 -17.09
N LEU A 7 10.09 7.01 -16.00
CA LEU A 7 10.24 6.21 -14.80
C LEU A 7 9.62 4.82 -15.02
N ASN A 8 10.34 3.79 -14.60
CA ASN A 8 9.84 2.41 -14.59
C ASN A 8 9.03 2.11 -13.32
N VAL A 9 9.17 2.94 -12.28
CA VAL A 9 8.42 2.85 -11.02
C VAL A 9 7.04 3.49 -11.17
N LYS A 10 6.01 2.86 -10.61
CA LYS A 10 4.66 3.40 -10.51
C LYS A 10 4.61 4.44 -9.40
N LEU A 11 4.02 5.59 -9.68
CA LEU A 11 3.83 6.63 -8.68
C LEU A 11 2.41 6.55 -8.10
N TYR A 12 2.33 6.37 -6.79
CA TYR A 12 1.08 6.42 -6.05
C TYR A 12 0.95 7.75 -5.32
N ALA A 13 -0.23 8.35 -5.36
CA ALA A 13 -0.55 9.54 -4.59
C ALA A 13 -1.19 9.16 -3.24
N ASP A 14 -0.69 9.73 -2.15
CA ASP A 14 -1.31 9.58 -0.83
C ASP A 14 -2.40 10.64 -0.66
N GLY A 15 -3.66 10.21 -0.72
CA GLY A 15 -4.85 11.07 -0.75
C GLY A 15 -5.47 11.28 0.63
N ALA A 16 -5.82 12.54 0.94
CA ALA A 16 -6.49 12.93 2.19
C ALA A 16 -7.96 13.35 1.97
N ASP A 17 -8.24 13.92 0.79
CA ASP A 17 -9.50 14.54 0.42
C ASP A 17 -9.74 14.40 -1.09
N ARG A 18 -10.99 14.65 -1.49
CA ARG A 18 -11.46 14.43 -2.86
C ARG A 18 -10.77 15.31 -3.88
N ASP A 19 -10.66 16.61 -3.61
CA ASP A 19 -10.16 17.57 -4.59
C ASP A 19 -8.68 17.31 -4.88
N GLY A 20 -7.88 17.02 -3.84
CA GLY A 20 -6.49 16.62 -4.00
C GLY A 20 -6.32 15.32 -4.77
N MET A 21 -7.16 14.31 -4.52
CA MET A 21 -7.13 13.05 -5.28
C MET A 21 -7.45 13.26 -6.75
N LEU A 22 -8.44 14.10 -7.07
CA LEU A 22 -8.80 14.41 -8.46
C LEU A 22 -7.75 15.25 -9.17
N GLU A 23 -7.09 16.19 -8.49
CA GLU A 23 -5.95 16.91 -9.06
C GLU A 23 -4.81 15.94 -9.41
N MET A 24 -4.50 14.99 -8.52
CA MET A 24 -3.48 13.97 -8.79
C MET A 24 -3.91 13.01 -9.90
N TYR A 25 -5.20 12.66 -9.98
CA TYR A 25 -5.73 11.80 -11.04
C TYR A 25 -5.58 12.42 -12.44
N GLN A 26 -5.65 13.74 -12.56
CA GLN A 26 -5.39 14.44 -13.84
C GLN A 26 -3.94 14.30 -14.33
N LYS A 27 -3.02 13.82 -13.49
CA LYS A 27 -1.61 13.63 -13.83
C LYS A 27 -1.39 12.20 -14.34
N PRO A 28 -1.07 12.00 -15.64
CA PRO A 28 -1.03 10.65 -16.23
C PRO A 28 -0.01 9.69 -15.60
N TYR A 29 1.03 10.24 -14.96
CA TYR A 29 2.07 9.50 -14.27
C TYR A 29 1.66 8.98 -12.88
N ILE A 30 0.51 9.41 -12.35
CA ILE A 30 -0.07 8.84 -11.13
C ILE A 30 -0.82 7.56 -11.53
N GLN A 31 -0.40 6.44 -10.95
CA GLN A 31 -0.85 5.11 -11.32
C GLN A 31 -1.69 4.41 -10.26
N GLY A 32 -1.84 5.02 -9.09
CA GLY A 32 -2.68 4.51 -8.02
C GLY A 32 -2.75 5.47 -6.84
N PHE A 33 -3.55 5.10 -5.86
CA PHE A 33 -3.80 5.93 -4.69
C PHE A 33 -3.69 5.11 -3.41
N THR A 34 -3.19 5.73 -2.35
CA THR A 34 -3.29 5.21 -1.00
C THR A 34 -4.08 6.18 -0.14
N THR A 35 -4.91 5.66 0.75
CA THR A 35 -5.57 6.47 1.78
C THR A 35 -4.92 6.23 3.14
N ASN A 36 -5.07 7.20 4.03
CA ASN A 36 -4.62 7.13 5.41
C ASN A 36 -5.72 7.68 6.34
N PRO A 37 -6.22 6.89 7.30
CA PRO A 37 -7.17 7.31 8.32
C PRO A 37 -6.85 8.66 8.99
N THR A 38 -5.57 8.91 9.26
CA THR A 38 -5.11 10.13 9.92
C THR A 38 -5.34 11.36 9.04
N LEU A 39 -5.10 11.23 7.74
CA LEU A 39 -5.31 12.31 6.78
C LEU A 39 -6.80 12.59 6.61
N MET A 40 -7.62 11.55 6.54
CA MET A 40 -9.07 11.67 6.38
C MET A 40 -9.74 12.29 7.60
N LYS A 41 -9.30 11.93 8.82
CA LYS A 41 -9.76 12.57 10.04
C LYS A 41 -9.41 14.06 10.06
N LYS A 42 -8.21 14.44 9.59
CA LYS A 42 -7.81 15.86 9.45
C LYS A 42 -8.65 16.60 8.41
N ALA A 43 -9.06 15.91 7.34
CA ALA A 43 -9.97 16.44 6.32
C ALA A 43 -11.44 16.53 6.79
N GLY A 44 -11.75 16.07 8.01
CA GLY A 44 -13.10 16.14 8.58
C GLY A 44 -14.08 15.11 8.00
N ILE A 45 -13.58 14.05 7.35
CA ILE A 45 -14.41 13.00 6.78
C ILE A 45 -15.00 12.16 7.93
N SER A 46 -16.30 12.30 8.14
CA SER A 46 -17.07 11.56 9.17
C SER A 46 -17.65 10.25 8.66
N ASP A 47 -17.81 10.11 7.34
CA ASP A 47 -18.32 8.90 6.69
C ASP A 47 -17.30 8.37 5.67
N TYR A 48 -16.53 7.37 6.11
CA TYR A 48 -15.46 6.77 5.33
C TYR A 48 -15.96 6.02 4.10
N GLU A 49 -17.09 5.32 4.22
CA GLU A 49 -17.64 4.48 3.15
C GLU A 49 -18.25 5.35 2.05
N THR A 50 -19.02 6.39 2.42
CA THR A 50 -19.53 7.36 1.44
C THR A 50 -18.40 8.06 0.68
N PHE A 51 -17.33 8.45 1.39
CA PHE A 51 -16.14 9.00 0.73
C PHE A 51 -15.50 7.99 -0.22
N ALA A 52 -15.27 6.76 0.22
CA ALA A 52 -14.65 5.72 -0.60
C ALA A 52 -15.44 5.48 -1.89
N HIS A 53 -16.77 5.39 -1.81
CA HIS A 53 -17.63 5.23 -2.98
C HIS A 53 -17.60 6.42 -3.94
N ASP A 54 -17.62 7.66 -3.44
CA ASP A 54 -17.50 8.85 -4.29
C ASP A 54 -16.14 8.89 -5.02
N ILE A 55 -15.05 8.54 -4.33
CA ILE A 55 -13.72 8.45 -4.94
C ILE A 55 -13.66 7.34 -5.99
N LEU A 56 -14.18 6.15 -5.69
CA LEU A 56 -14.22 5.03 -6.64
C LEU A 56 -15.04 5.37 -7.89
N GLN A 57 -16.14 6.13 -7.74
CA GLN A 57 -16.92 6.61 -8.87
C GLN A 57 -16.13 7.62 -9.73
N ALA A 58 -15.34 8.48 -9.08
CA ALA A 58 -14.57 9.50 -9.78
C ALA A 58 -13.26 8.99 -10.39
N ILE A 59 -12.69 7.92 -9.83
CA ILE A 59 -11.43 7.28 -10.24
C ILE A 59 -11.67 5.76 -10.43
N PRO A 60 -12.34 5.36 -11.52
CA PRO A 60 -12.80 3.98 -11.70
C PRO A 60 -11.72 3.01 -12.22
N ASP A 61 -10.57 3.52 -12.68
CA ASP A 61 -9.59 2.78 -13.48
C ASP A 61 -8.20 2.67 -12.83
N ARG A 62 -8.03 3.17 -11.59
CA ARG A 62 -6.77 3.10 -10.84
C ARG A 62 -6.92 2.31 -9.55
N PRO A 63 -5.90 1.55 -9.11
CA PRO A 63 -5.91 0.90 -7.81
C PRO A 63 -5.96 1.92 -6.66
N ILE A 64 -6.84 1.70 -5.68
CA ILE A 64 -7.01 2.57 -4.50
C ILE A 64 -6.93 1.73 -3.23
N SER A 65 -5.98 2.05 -2.37
CA SER A 65 -5.80 1.37 -1.08
C SER A 65 -6.64 2.03 0.03
N PHE A 66 -7.58 1.28 0.60
CA PHE A 66 -8.42 1.69 1.73
C PHE A 66 -8.05 0.90 2.99
N GLU A 67 -7.82 1.58 4.10
CA GLU A 67 -7.27 1.02 5.34
C GLU A 67 -8.35 0.60 6.34
N VAL A 68 -8.16 -0.57 6.96
CA VAL A 68 -8.97 -0.98 8.11
C VAL A 68 -8.66 -0.12 9.34
N PHE A 69 -9.64 0.07 10.21
CA PHE A 69 -9.46 0.86 11.44
C PHE A 69 -9.35 0.01 12.70
N ALA A 70 -9.79 -1.23 12.61
CA ALA A 70 -9.82 -2.15 13.73
C ALA A 70 -8.42 -2.56 14.18
N ASP A 71 -8.29 -2.91 15.47
CA ASP A 71 -7.06 -3.43 16.04
C ASP A 71 -7.14 -4.94 16.37
N GLU A 72 -8.35 -5.48 16.49
CA GLU A 72 -8.60 -6.91 16.66
C GLU A 72 -8.73 -7.60 15.29
N PHE A 73 -8.06 -8.74 15.09
CA PHE A 73 -7.98 -9.37 13.78
C PHE A 73 -9.33 -9.82 13.21
N ASP A 74 -10.25 -10.31 14.03
CA ASP A 74 -11.58 -10.72 13.57
C ASP A 74 -12.38 -9.52 13.02
N GLU A 75 -12.25 -8.37 13.66
CA GLU A 75 -12.90 -7.14 13.22
C GLU A 75 -12.16 -6.51 12.02
N MET A 76 -10.82 -6.61 11.95
CA MET A 76 -10.06 -6.25 10.74
C MET A 76 -10.51 -7.08 9.55
N GLU A 77 -10.70 -8.39 9.71
CA GLU A 77 -11.18 -9.31 8.67
C GLU A 77 -12.57 -8.89 8.18
N ARG A 78 -13.49 -8.62 9.11
CA ARG A 78 -14.84 -8.14 8.79
C ARG A 78 -14.82 -6.83 8.00
N GLN A 79 -13.97 -5.88 8.41
CA GLN A 79 -13.81 -4.60 7.69
C GLN A 79 -13.17 -4.79 6.32
N ALA A 80 -12.14 -5.64 6.23
CA ALA A 80 -11.44 -5.96 5.00
C ALA A 80 -12.39 -6.51 3.93
N LEU A 81 -13.22 -7.50 4.28
CA LEU A 81 -14.20 -8.07 3.37
C LEU A 81 -15.26 -7.05 2.93
N LYS A 82 -15.66 -6.14 3.82
CA LYS A 82 -16.57 -5.05 3.49
C LYS A 82 -15.93 -4.06 2.49
N ILE A 83 -14.69 -3.65 2.75
CA ILE A 83 -13.93 -2.72 1.89
C ILE A 83 -13.72 -3.35 0.51
N HIS A 84 -13.31 -4.62 0.46
CA HIS A 84 -13.09 -5.36 -0.79
C HIS A 84 -14.34 -5.37 -1.68
N ALA A 85 -15.53 -5.46 -1.10
CA ALA A 85 -16.79 -5.47 -1.84
C ALA A 85 -17.14 -4.14 -2.52
N TRP A 86 -16.38 -3.06 -2.30
CA TRP A 86 -16.66 -1.76 -2.90
C TRP A 86 -16.25 -1.63 -4.38
N GLY A 87 -15.35 -2.47 -4.88
CA GLY A 87 -15.00 -2.49 -6.30
C GLY A 87 -13.72 -3.29 -6.63
N ASP A 88 -13.57 -3.66 -7.90
CA ASP A 88 -12.46 -4.50 -8.36
C ASP A 88 -11.08 -3.80 -8.31
N ASN A 89 -11.07 -2.46 -8.31
CA ASN A 89 -9.85 -1.66 -8.18
C ASN A 89 -9.48 -1.34 -6.72
N VAL A 90 -10.16 -1.95 -5.74
CA VAL A 90 -9.91 -1.73 -4.32
C VAL A 90 -8.85 -2.66 -3.79
N TYR A 91 -7.84 -2.08 -3.14
CA TYR A 91 -6.86 -2.79 -2.33
C TYR A 91 -7.17 -2.55 -0.85
N VAL A 92 -7.27 -3.61 -0.07
CA VAL A 92 -7.47 -3.49 1.38
C VAL A 92 -6.11 -3.35 2.05
N LYS A 93 -5.91 -2.20 2.69
CA LYS A 93 -4.66 -1.88 3.38
C LYS A 93 -4.69 -2.43 4.81
N ILE A 94 -3.80 -3.37 5.09
CA ILE A 94 -3.71 -4.10 6.35
C ILE A 94 -2.32 -3.84 6.97
N PRO A 95 -2.23 -3.37 8.22
CA PRO A 95 -0.94 -3.23 8.88
C PRO A 95 -0.32 -4.60 9.15
N VAL A 96 1.00 -4.73 9.01
CA VAL A 96 1.72 -5.99 9.25
C VAL A 96 1.63 -6.46 10.72
N SER A 97 1.29 -5.56 11.63
CA SER A 97 0.98 -5.87 13.03
C SER A 97 -0.09 -4.95 13.59
N ASN A 98 -0.81 -5.39 14.62
CA ASN A 98 -1.72 -4.54 15.39
C ASN A 98 -0.98 -3.67 16.43
N THR A 99 -1.70 -2.88 17.24
CA THR A 99 -1.08 -2.02 18.27
C THR A 99 -0.44 -2.80 19.41
N ARG A 100 -0.78 -4.09 19.57
CA ARG A 100 -0.16 -5.02 20.52
C ARG A 100 1.08 -5.71 19.97
N GLN A 101 1.53 -5.34 18.77
CA GLN A 101 2.67 -5.94 18.05
C GLN A 101 2.44 -7.41 17.66
N GLU A 102 1.19 -7.86 17.64
CA GLU A 102 0.82 -9.17 17.11
C GLU A 102 0.83 -9.09 15.58
N MET A 103 1.47 -10.07 14.94
CA MET A 103 1.65 -10.07 13.48
C MET A 103 0.36 -10.50 12.77
N SER A 104 -0.01 -9.83 11.70
CA SER A 104 -1.24 -10.09 10.94
C SER A 104 -1.09 -11.17 9.86
N TYR A 105 0.00 -11.96 9.86
CA TYR A 105 0.31 -12.91 8.77
C TYR A 105 -0.80 -13.93 8.50
N ASP A 106 -1.42 -14.49 9.54
CA ASP A 106 -2.51 -15.45 9.37
C ASP A 106 -3.78 -14.78 8.83
N LEU A 107 -4.05 -13.54 9.24
CA LEU A 107 -5.15 -12.73 8.69
C LEU A 107 -4.89 -12.40 7.21
N ILE A 108 -3.67 -11.97 6.87
CA ILE A 108 -3.24 -11.66 5.50
C ILE A 108 -3.45 -12.89 4.61
N ARG A 109 -3.02 -14.08 5.06
CA ARG A 109 -3.21 -15.33 4.32
C ARG A 109 -4.69 -15.64 4.09
N ARG A 110 -5.53 -15.57 5.13
CA ARG A 110 -6.99 -15.80 4.99
C ARG A 110 -7.65 -14.83 4.00
N LEU A 111 -7.30 -13.54 4.05
CA LEU A 111 -7.83 -12.55 3.12
C LEU A 111 -7.33 -12.78 1.70
N CYS A 112 -6.07 -13.17 1.54
CA CYS A 112 -5.49 -13.51 0.25
C CYS A 112 -6.19 -14.74 -0.38
N ASP A 113 -6.39 -15.80 0.41
CA ASP A 113 -7.10 -17.03 0.02
C ASP A 113 -8.56 -16.78 -0.38
N THR A 114 -9.18 -15.71 0.12
CA THR A 114 -10.55 -15.29 -0.22
C THR A 114 -10.60 -14.36 -1.45
N GLY A 115 -9.47 -14.07 -2.07
CA GLY A 115 -9.37 -13.27 -3.30
C GLY A 115 -9.28 -11.76 -3.07
N VAL A 116 -9.02 -11.31 -1.85
CA VAL A 116 -8.87 -9.89 -1.54
C VAL A 116 -7.53 -9.38 -2.08
N HIS A 117 -7.56 -8.30 -2.86
CA HIS A 117 -6.37 -7.52 -3.20
C HIS A 117 -5.87 -6.77 -1.97
N LEU A 118 -4.63 -7.01 -1.55
CA LEU A 118 -4.09 -6.49 -0.29
C LEU A 118 -3.02 -5.43 -0.50
N ASN A 119 -2.96 -4.44 0.38
CA ASN A 119 -1.80 -3.57 0.56
C ASN A 119 -1.28 -3.75 1.99
N ILE A 120 -0.26 -4.58 2.17
CA ILE A 120 0.31 -4.83 3.49
C ILE A 120 1.26 -3.69 3.83
N THR A 121 0.98 -2.97 4.91
CA THR A 121 1.64 -1.70 5.25
C THR A 121 2.44 -1.77 6.56
N ALA A 122 3.22 -0.73 6.83
CA ALA A 122 4.03 -0.54 8.03
C ALA A 122 5.12 -1.59 8.23
N MET A 123 5.61 -2.21 7.15
CA MET A 123 6.76 -3.11 7.22
C MET A 123 8.07 -2.33 7.32
N LEU A 124 8.96 -2.84 8.17
CA LEU A 124 10.27 -2.25 8.47
C LEU A 124 11.42 -3.26 8.33
N THR A 125 11.14 -4.57 8.31
CA THR A 125 12.16 -5.61 8.30
C THR A 125 11.97 -6.60 7.15
N LEU A 126 13.06 -7.27 6.76
CA LEU A 126 13.03 -8.30 5.72
C LEU A 126 12.30 -9.56 6.18
N ASP A 127 12.29 -9.85 7.48
CA ASP A 127 11.54 -10.99 8.03
C ASP A 127 10.03 -10.77 7.89
N GLN A 128 9.56 -9.52 8.07
CA GLN A 128 8.18 -9.15 7.75
C GLN A 128 7.89 -9.32 6.26
N VAL A 129 8.79 -8.85 5.38
CA VAL A 129 8.63 -9.02 3.93
C VAL A 129 8.54 -10.51 3.56
N ARG A 130 9.42 -11.37 4.09
CA ARG A 130 9.40 -12.82 3.84
C ARG A 130 8.09 -13.45 4.26
N ALA A 131 7.62 -13.15 5.47
CA ALA A 131 6.38 -13.70 6.00
C ALA A 131 5.16 -13.25 5.19
N VAL A 132 5.13 -11.99 4.78
CA VAL A 132 4.05 -11.44 3.94
C VAL A 132 4.08 -12.04 2.54
N VAL A 133 5.25 -12.14 1.91
CA VAL A 133 5.42 -12.79 0.60
C VAL A 133 4.95 -14.24 0.65
N ASP A 134 5.32 -15.00 1.69
CA ASP A 134 4.82 -16.38 1.86
C ASP A 134 3.30 -16.45 2.00
N ALA A 135 2.68 -15.46 2.65
CA ALA A 135 1.23 -15.40 2.84
C ALA A 135 0.46 -15.01 1.57
N VAL A 136 1.09 -14.33 0.61
CA VAL A 136 0.40 -13.79 -0.58
C VAL A 136 0.85 -14.38 -1.92
N LYS A 137 1.90 -15.22 -1.93
CA LYS A 137 2.53 -15.73 -3.17
C LYS A 137 1.59 -16.46 -4.13
N ASP A 138 0.54 -17.10 -3.62
CA ASP A 138 -0.39 -17.92 -4.39
C ASP A 138 -1.74 -17.22 -4.64
N GLY A 139 -1.88 -15.95 -4.24
CA GLY A 139 -3.14 -15.22 -4.29
C GLY A 139 -3.17 -14.09 -5.33
N PRO A 140 -4.17 -13.17 -5.23
CA PRO A 140 -4.36 -12.08 -6.16
C PRO A 140 -3.26 -11.01 -6.05
N ALA A 141 -3.30 -10.06 -7.00
CA ALA A 141 -2.39 -8.92 -7.01
C ALA A 141 -2.41 -8.18 -5.66
N SER A 142 -1.21 -7.99 -5.10
CA SER A 142 -1.02 -7.42 -3.76
C SER A 142 0.13 -6.41 -3.76
N ILE A 143 0.14 -5.51 -2.78
CA ILE A 143 1.17 -4.50 -2.59
C ILE A 143 1.87 -4.77 -1.26
N VAL A 144 3.19 -4.85 -1.29
CA VAL A 144 4.07 -5.03 -0.13
C VAL A 144 4.70 -3.66 0.16
N SER A 145 4.13 -2.90 1.10
CA SER A 145 4.56 -1.53 1.42
C SER A 145 5.59 -1.48 2.55
N VAL A 146 6.86 -1.28 2.18
CA VAL A 146 7.97 -1.11 3.13
C VAL A 146 8.19 0.36 3.43
N PHE A 147 8.21 0.74 4.71
CA PHE A 147 8.38 2.12 5.16
C PHE A 147 9.87 2.54 5.11
N ALA A 148 10.43 2.55 3.90
CA ALA A 148 11.83 2.86 3.64
C ALA A 148 12.27 4.22 4.22
N GLY A 149 11.41 5.25 4.19
CA GLY A 149 11.76 6.51 4.83
C GLY A 149 11.77 6.46 6.36
N ARG A 150 10.98 5.58 7.01
CA ARG A 150 11.08 5.34 8.46
C ARG A 150 12.36 4.59 8.82
N ILE A 151 12.81 3.68 7.96
CA ILE A 151 14.12 3.03 8.09
C ILE A 151 15.23 4.08 7.95
N ALA A 152 15.11 5.01 6.99
CA ALA A 152 16.05 6.12 6.84
C ALA A 152 16.10 7.04 8.08
N ASP A 153 14.94 7.30 8.72
CA ASP A 153 14.88 8.11 9.95
C ASP A 153 15.69 7.48 11.11
N THR A 154 16.00 6.18 11.07
CA THR A 154 16.86 5.54 12.08
C THR A 154 18.36 5.69 11.80
N GLY A 155 18.74 6.41 10.74
CA GLY A 155 20.13 6.59 10.31
C GLY A 155 20.68 5.46 9.45
N LEU A 156 19.83 4.55 8.97
CA LEU A 156 20.21 3.49 8.04
C LEU A 156 19.94 3.92 6.59
N ASP A 157 20.76 3.47 5.64
CA ASP A 157 20.39 3.55 4.23
C ASP A 157 19.33 2.48 3.93
N PRO A 158 18.11 2.85 3.48
CA PRO A 158 17.07 1.86 3.17
C PRO A 158 17.30 1.15 1.84
N VAL A 159 18.16 1.66 0.95
CA VAL A 159 18.32 1.10 -0.42
C VAL A 159 18.76 -0.36 -0.41
N PRO A 160 19.77 -0.80 0.36
CA PRO A 160 20.14 -2.22 0.42
C PRO A 160 19.00 -3.13 0.88
N LEU A 161 18.21 -2.68 1.86
CA LEU A 161 17.05 -3.42 2.35
C LEU A 161 15.96 -3.53 1.28
N MET A 162 15.71 -2.45 0.53
CA MET A 162 14.73 -2.46 -0.55
C MET A 162 15.16 -3.37 -1.72
N ILE A 163 16.47 -3.46 -2.01
CA ILE A 163 17.00 -4.43 -3.00
C ILE A 163 16.74 -5.86 -2.54
N GLU A 164 17.06 -6.20 -1.28
CA GLU A 164 16.82 -7.55 -0.76
C GLU A 164 15.32 -7.86 -0.69
N ALA A 165 14.47 -6.87 -0.41
CA ALA A 165 13.02 -7.02 -0.49
C ALA A 165 12.54 -7.37 -1.91
N MET A 166 13.10 -6.72 -2.95
CA MET A 166 12.82 -7.07 -4.35
C MET A 166 13.22 -8.52 -4.68
N GLU A 167 14.34 -9.00 -4.15
CA GLU A 167 14.77 -10.40 -4.34
C GLU A 167 13.79 -11.38 -3.67
N ILE A 168 13.33 -11.09 -2.45
CA ILE A 168 12.34 -11.91 -1.75
C ILE A 168 11.02 -11.97 -2.53
N LEU A 169 10.58 -10.84 -3.10
CA LEU A 169 9.33 -10.76 -3.87
C LEU A 169 9.30 -11.63 -5.12
N GLN A 170 10.44 -12.12 -5.63
CA GLN A 170 10.47 -13.02 -6.78
C GLN A 170 9.63 -14.30 -6.56
N ALA A 171 9.41 -14.70 -5.30
CA ALA A 171 8.56 -15.82 -4.94
C ALA A 171 7.06 -15.54 -5.08
N ALA A 172 6.64 -14.27 -5.20
CA ALA A 172 5.25 -13.81 -5.32
C ALA A 172 5.11 -12.86 -6.53
N PRO A 173 5.05 -13.37 -7.77
CA PRO A 173 5.08 -12.55 -8.98
C PRO A 173 3.86 -11.64 -9.18
N GLN A 174 2.77 -11.86 -8.44
CA GLN A 174 1.59 -10.98 -8.42
C GLN A 174 1.73 -9.83 -7.39
N ALA A 175 2.72 -9.91 -6.50
CA ALA A 175 2.96 -8.89 -5.50
C ALA A 175 3.92 -7.82 -6.04
N GLU A 176 3.62 -6.56 -5.72
CA GLU A 176 4.44 -5.41 -6.07
C GLU A 176 5.00 -4.76 -4.80
N LEU A 177 6.31 -4.52 -4.79
CA LEU A 177 6.98 -3.77 -3.71
C LEU A 177 6.65 -2.28 -3.87
N LEU A 178 6.14 -1.65 -2.81
CA LEU A 178 5.96 -0.20 -2.76
C LEU A 178 6.97 0.43 -1.81
N TRP A 179 7.76 1.39 -2.32
CA TRP A 179 8.56 2.30 -1.48
C TRP A 179 7.62 3.26 -0.74
N ALA A 180 7.25 2.91 0.49
CA ALA A 180 6.33 3.69 1.29
C ALA A 180 7.06 4.64 2.25
N SER A 181 6.32 5.65 2.72
CA SER A 181 6.84 6.73 3.57
C SER A 181 8.07 7.46 2.98
N PRO A 182 8.11 7.84 1.69
CA PRO A 182 9.23 8.61 1.14
C PRO A 182 9.38 9.95 1.87
N ARG A 183 10.62 10.43 1.97
CA ARG A 183 10.99 11.70 2.62
C ARG A 183 11.39 12.77 1.62
N GLU A 184 12.01 12.34 0.54
CA GLU A 184 12.64 13.23 -0.43
C GLU A 184 12.28 12.81 -1.84
N VAL A 185 12.32 13.78 -2.77
CA VAL A 185 12.20 13.51 -4.21
C VAL A 185 13.27 12.51 -4.68
N LEU A 186 14.45 12.50 -4.02
CA LEU A 186 15.52 11.54 -4.27
C LEU A 186 15.04 10.08 -4.15
N ASN A 187 14.11 9.78 -3.24
CA ASN A 187 13.64 8.42 -3.02
C ASN A 187 12.92 7.83 -4.24
N ILE A 188 12.29 8.67 -5.07
CA ILE A 188 11.68 8.23 -6.35
C ILE A 188 12.77 7.70 -7.28
N TYR A 189 13.90 8.39 -7.37
CA TYR A 189 15.02 7.98 -8.20
C TYR A 189 15.72 6.74 -7.65
N GLN A 190 15.85 6.62 -6.33
CA GLN A 190 16.38 5.42 -5.69
C GLN A 190 15.49 4.20 -5.98
N ALA A 191 14.17 4.33 -5.77
CA ALA A 191 13.20 3.29 -6.09
C ALA A 191 13.27 2.88 -7.57
N ASN A 192 13.29 3.86 -8.48
CA ASN A 192 13.43 3.60 -9.91
C ASN A 192 14.76 2.92 -10.26
N ALA A 193 15.88 3.29 -9.63
CA ALA A 193 17.20 2.73 -9.91
C ALA A 193 17.33 1.26 -9.52
N ILE A 194 16.61 0.82 -8.48
CA ILE A 194 16.60 -0.58 -8.05
C ILE A 194 15.51 -1.42 -8.73
N GLY A 195 14.70 -0.80 -9.61
CA GLY A 195 13.60 -1.49 -10.28
C GLY A 195 12.40 -1.78 -9.36
N CYS A 196 12.21 -0.98 -8.30
CA CYS A 196 10.97 -1.03 -7.51
C CYS A 196 9.76 -0.88 -8.44
N HIS A 197 8.71 -1.64 -8.15
CA HIS A 197 7.43 -1.56 -8.84
C HIS A 197 6.78 -0.21 -8.54
#